data_AF-A0A0R3MMC5-F1
#
_entry.id   AF-A0A0R3MMC5-F1
#
_cell.length_a   1.000
_cell.length_b   1.000
_cell.length_c   1.000
_cell.angle_alpha   90.00
_cell.angle_beta   90.00
_cell.angle_gamma   90.00
#
_symmetry.space_group_name_H-M   'P 1'
#
loop_
_entity.id
_entity.type
_entity.pdbx_description
1 polymer ?
#
loop_
_entity_poly.entity_id
_entity_poly.type
_entity_poly.pdbx_seq_one_letter_code
_entity_poly.pdbx_strand_id
1 'polypeptide(L)'
;MHHVPVKLTPEQAAIHRKAYLKNLHYSKPGDADIIRTYRHIEKGGLVIKALESIATAGVDELGLPKLAIARADQKVCHLSMHGNGGATMSPGGRTRRNSRRSQTSWFDFPAKTFPEKSGWRSAEAIVPLVPLSLRPKRALEAYHILFEADWRKAPPIDPFLLKRLSTHADLWLVVCAWDLTEVERAVLAGRV
;
A
#
# COMPACT_ATOMS: atom_id res chain seq x y z
N MET A 1 8.85 9.59 -3.87
CA MET A 1 7.98 8.86 -2.91
C MET A 1 8.57 8.70 -1.50
N HIS A 2 7.94 9.33 -0.50
CA HIS A 2 8.22 9.11 0.93
C HIS A 2 7.72 7.74 1.40
N HIS A 3 8.58 6.94 2.03
CA HIS A 3 8.20 5.65 2.63
C HIS A 3 8.97 5.40 3.93
N VAL A 4 8.39 4.57 4.80
CA VAL A 4 8.97 4.17 6.08
C VAL A 4 9.51 2.74 5.94
N PRO A 5 10.83 2.57 5.71
CA PRO A 5 11.43 1.26 5.59
C PRO A 5 11.58 0.59 6.96
N VAL A 6 11.53 -0.74 6.97
CA VAL A 6 11.92 -1.53 8.14
C VAL A 6 13.44 -1.44 8.28
N LYS A 7 13.92 -0.88 9.39
CA LYS A 7 15.35 -0.71 9.69
C LYS A 7 15.95 -2.04 10.15
N LEU A 8 16.38 -2.87 9.20
CA LEU A 8 17.09 -4.12 9.49
C LEU A 8 18.04 -4.46 8.34
N THR A 9 19.29 -4.81 8.66
CA THR A 9 20.23 -5.25 7.61
C THR A 9 19.97 -6.70 7.19
N PRO A 10 20.38 -7.12 5.98
CA PRO A 10 20.26 -8.52 5.54
C PRO A 10 20.94 -9.51 6.50
N GLU A 11 22.09 -9.14 7.08
CA GLU A 11 22.84 -9.96 8.03
C GLU A 11 22.07 -10.16 9.35
N GLN A 12 21.53 -9.07 9.89
CA GLN A 12 20.67 -9.12 11.09
C GLN A 12 19.43 -9.96 10.83
N ALA A 13 18.80 -9.82 9.66
CA ALA A 13 17.65 -10.62 9.26
C ALA A 13 17.96 -12.12 9.22
N ALA A 14 19.13 -12.51 8.70
CA ALA A 14 19.56 -13.90 8.67
C ALA A 14 19.77 -14.48 10.08
N ILE A 15 20.38 -13.73 10.99
CA ILE A 15 20.59 -14.13 12.39
C ILE A 15 19.24 -14.35 13.09
N HIS A 16 18.34 -13.38 13.01
CA HIS A 16 17.02 -13.48 13.62
C HIS A 16 16.21 -14.65 13.01
N ARG A 17 16.25 -14.82 11.69
CA ARG A 17 15.58 -15.95 11.04
C ARG A 17 16.10 -17.31 11.55
N LYS A 18 17.41 -17.48 11.68
CA LYS A 18 18.01 -18.72 12.23
C LYS A 18 17.53 -18.96 13.67
N ALA A 19 17.45 -17.91 14.49
CA ALA A 19 16.94 -18.02 15.86
C ALA A 19 15.46 -18.44 15.90
N TYR A 20 14.62 -17.87 15.03
CA TYR A 20 13.21 -18.27 14.92
C TYR A 20 13.03 -19.72 14.47
N LEU A 21 13.84 -20.19 13.50
CA LEU A 21 13.77 -21.56 13.02
C LEU A 21 14.17 -22.60 14.07
N LYS A 22 15.05 -22.26 15.02
CA LYS A 22 15.42 -23.16 16.13
C LYS A 22 14.28 -23.38 17.13
N ASN A 23 13.37 -22.41 17.24
CA ASN A 23 12.25 -22.43 18.19
C ASN A 23 10.91 -22.70 17.49
N LEU A 24 10.94 -23.31 16.29
CA LEU A 24 9.75 -23.47 15.45
C LEU A 24 8.64 -24.30 16.11
N HIS A 25 9.00 -25.20 17.02
CA HIS A 25 8.05 -26.03 17.78
C HIS A 25 7.20 -25.24 18.79
N TYR A 26 7.61 -24.02 19.14
CA TYR A 26 6.81 -23.08 19.94
C TYR A 26 6.13 -21.99 19.10
N SER A 27 6.13 -22.13 17.77
CA SER A 27 5.63 -21.08 16.88
C SER A 27 4.12 -20.86 16.99
N LYS A 28 3.75 -19.59 16.90
CA LYS A 28 2.38 -19.08 16.79
C LYS A 28 2.12 -18.66 15.34
N PRO A 29 0.85 -18.50 14.92
CA PRO A 29 0.51 -18.12 13.54
C PRO A 29 1.21 -16.84 13.03
N GLY A 30 1.47 -15.87 13.91
CA GLY A 30 2.18 -14.63 13.55
C GLY A 30 3.67 -14.83 13.21
N ASP A 31 4.29 -15.90 13.71
CA ASP A 31 5.73 -16.14 13.50
C ASP A 31 6.05 -16.53 12.06
N ALA A 32 5.09 -17.13 11.34
CA ALA A 32 5.24 -17.44 9.93
C ALA A 32 5.40 -16.16 9.08
N ASP A 33 4.66 -15.10 9.42
CA ASP A 33 4.76 -13.80 8.75
C ASP A 33 6.10 -13.11 9.04
N ILE A 34 6.59 -13.24 10.29
CA ILE A 34 7.89 -12.73 10.71
C ILE A 34 9.02 -13.44 9.96
N ILE A 35 9.02 -14.77 9.93
CA ILE A 35 10.02 -15.58 9.22
C ILE A 35 10.00 -15.26 7.71
N ARG A 36 8.81 -15.09 7.11
CA ARG A 36 8.67 -14.68 5.72
C ARG A 36 9.28 -13.30 5.48
N THR A 37 9.07 -12.36 6.39
CA THR A 37 9.62 -11.00 6.31
C THR A 37 11.14 -11.02 6.37
N TYR A 38 11.73 -11.70 7.36
CA TYR A 38 13.19 -11.84 7.45
C TYR A 38 13.79 -12.48 6.21
N ARG A 39 13.13 -13.52 5.65
CA ARG A 39 13.59 -14.16 4.41
C ARG A 39 13.65 -13.19 3.23
N HIS A 40 12.75 -12.21 3.16
CA HIS A 40 12.77 -11.19 2.10
C HIS A 40 13.89 -10.18 2.32
N ILE A 41 14.08 -9.72 3.55
CA ILE A 41 15.16 -8.78 3.91
C ILE A 41 16.54 -9.43 3.72
N GLU A 42 16.70 -10.70 4.11
CA GLU A 42 17.92 -11.51 3.90
C GLU A 42 18.33 -11.55 2.42
N LYS A 43 17.35 -11.53 1.50
CA LYS A 43 17.58 -11.52 0.05
C LYS A 43 17.78 -10.12 -0.53
N GLY A 44 17.90 -9.08 0.31
CA GLY A 44 17.99 -7.69 -0.12
C GLY A 44 16.66 -7.07 -0.56
N GLY A 45 15.53 -7.70 -0.26
CA GLY A 45 14.21 -7.15 -0.56
C GLY A 45 13.87 -5.97 0.36
N LEU A 46 13.34 -4.89 -0.23
CA LEU A 46 12.87 -3.73 0.52
C LEU A 46 11.50 -4.01 1.14
N VAL A 47 11.43 -3.97 2.48
CA VAL A 47 10.19 -4.10 3.23
C VAL A 47 9.83 -2.76 3.85
N ILE A 48 8.59 -2.32 3.64
CA ILE A 48 8.07 -1.05 4.13
C ILE A 48 6.81 -1.25 4.98
N LYS A 49 6.49 -0.23 5.76
CA LYS A 49 5.20 -0.07 6.44
C LYS A 49 4.34 0.90 5.64
N ALA A 50 3.43 0.39 4.81
CA ALA A 50 2.76 1.21 3.79
C ALA A 50 1.73 2.16 4.41
N LEU A 51 0.96 1.70 5.40
CA LEU A 51 -0.03 2.54 6.08
C LEU A 51 0.65 3.61 6.94
N GLU A 52 1.73 3.24 7.65
CA GLU A 52 2.55 4.20 8.39
C GLU A 52 3.17 5.24 7.44
N SER A 53 3.62 4.81 6.25
CA SER A 53 4.15 5.73 5.22
C SER A 53 3.13 6.77 4.79
N ILE A 54 1.87 6.36 4.58
CA ILE A 54 0.78 7.29 4.22
C ILE A 54 0.51 8.28 5.35
N ALA A 55 0.45 7.79 6.59
CA ALA A 55 0.24 8.64 7.76
C ALA A 55 1.38 9.66 7.93
N THR A 56 2.64 9.23 7.79
CA THR A 56 3.83 10.10 7.91
C THR A 56 3.95 11.11 6.77
N ALA A 57 3.56 10.75 5.54
CA ALA A 57 3.57 11.68 4.41
C ALA A 57 2.61 12.87 4.62
N GLY A 58 1.59 12.68 5.45
CA GLY A 58 0.63 13.72 5.82
C GLY A 58 -0.31 14.08 4.68
N VAL A 59 -0.78 15.33 4.70
CA VAL A 59 -1.78 15.86 3.77
C VAL A 59 -1.21 16.94 2.86
N ASP A 60 -1.81 17.11 1.69
CA ASP A 60 -1.57 18.20 0.75
C ASP A 60 -2.23 19.52 1.18
N GLU A 61 -2.15 20.54 0.33
CA GLU A 61 -2.73 21.87 0.55
C GLU A 61 -4.26 21.84 0.65
N LEU A 62 -4.93 20.85 0.04
CA LEU A 62 -6.38 20.64 0.13
C LEU A 62 -6.77 19.89 1.41
N GLY A 63 -5.78 19.41 2.16
CA GLY A 63 -5.93 18.60 3.36
C GLY A 63 -6.30 17.15 3.05
N LEU A 64 -5.94 16.64 1.86
CA LEU A 64 -6.10 15.25 1.43
C LEU A 64 -4.76 14.50 1.55
N PRO A 65 -4.72 13.19 1.83
CA PRO A 65 -3.47 12.45 1.98
C PRO A 65 -2.58 12.52 0.73
N LYS A 66 -1.29 12.80 0.88
CA LYS A 66 -0.35 12.89 -0.27
C LYS A 66 -0.14 11.53 -0.95
N LEU A 67 -0.24 10.45 -0.19
CA LEU A 67 -0.07 9.08 -0.66
C LEU A 67 -1.41 8.35 -0.62
N ALA A 68 -1.63 7.46 -1.58
CA ALA A 68 -2.74 6.52 -1.58
C ALA A 68 -2.27 5.09 -1.78
N ILE A 69 -3.06 4.15 -1.27
CA ILE A 69 -2.88 2.71 -1.50
C ILE A 69 -4.17 2.10 -2.07
N ALA A 70 -4.01 1.30 -3.11
CA ALA A 70 -5.10 0.60 -3.79
C ALA A 70 -4.66 -0.80 -4.22
N ARG A 71 -5.61 -1.69 -4.56
CA ARG A 71 -5.23 -2.96 -5.22
C ARG A 71 -4.76 -2.69 -6.64
N ALA A 72 -3.81 -3.48 -7.12
CA ALA A 72 -3.20 -3.26 -8.44
C ALA A 72 -4.15 -3.51 -9.63
N ASP A 73 -5.28 -4.20 -9.43
CA ASP A 73 -6.31 -4.44 -10.44
C ASP A 73 -7.39 -3.33 -10.49
N GLN A 74 -7.38 -2.39 -9.53
CA GLN A 74 -8.37 -1.33 -9.47
C GLN A 74 -8.09 -0.23 -10.51
N LYS A 75 -9.16 0.49 -10.89
CA LYS A 75 -9.06 1.68 -11.76
C LYS A 75 -8.92 2.97 -10.96
N VAL A 76 -9.60 3.04 -9.82
CA VAL A 76 -9.72 4.23 -8.98
C VAL A 76 -9.57 3.87 -7.51
N CYS A 77 -8.99 4.78 -6.75
CA CYS A 77 -8.93 4.76 -5.29
C CYS A 77 -9.86 5.85 -4.77
N HIS A 78 -10.94 5.45 -4.09
CA HIS A 78 -11.87 6.37 -3.46
C HIS A 78 -11.46 6.59 -2.00
N LEU A 79 -11.28 7.85 -1.63
CA LEU A 79 -11.01 8.32 -0.29
C LEU A 79 -12.29 8.84 0.37
N SER A 80 -12.52 8.44 1.61
CA SER A 80 -13.53 9.01 2.51
C SER A 80 -12.85 9.44 3.80
N MET A 81 -12.82 10.73 4.10
CA MET A 81 -12.25 11.27 5.33
C MET A 81 -13.35 11.69 6.31
N HIS A 82 -13.14 11.34 7.57
CA HIS A 82 -14.00 11.70 8.70
C HIS A 82 -13.48 12.96 9.39
N GLY A 83 -14.38 13.71 10.06
CA GLY A 83 -14.01 14.96 10.71
C GLY A 83 -13.02 14.82 11.87
N ASN A 84 -12.89 13.61 12.43
CA ASN A 84 -11.95 13.26 13.50
C ASN A 84 -10.55 12.85 12.98
N GLY A 85 -10.24 13.13 11.70
CA GLY A 85 -8.94 12.78 11.11
C GLY A 85 -8.78 11.31 10.72
N GLY A 86 -9.81 10.48 10.86
CA GLY A 86 -9.84 9.13 10.30
C GLY A 86 -10.13 9.15 8.80
N ALA A 87 -9.74 8.08 8.09
CA ALA A 87 -10.03 7.96 6.68
C ALA A 87 -10.18 6.50 6.24
N THR A 88 -10.85 6.30 5.11
CA THR A 88 -10.96 5.00 4.45
C THR A 88 -10.61 5.15 2.97
N MET A 89 -9.70 4.32 2.47
CA MET A 89 -9.42 4.15 1.05
C MET A 89 -10.07 2.85 0.55
N SER A 90 -10.74 2.90 -0.59
CA SER A 90 -11.58 1.81 -1.09
C SER A 90 -11.64 1.76 -2.62
N PRO A 91 -12.00 0.60 -3.22
CA PRO A 91 -12.42 0.58 -4.63
C PRO A 91 -13.65 1.47 -4.79
N GLY A 92 -13.59 2.44 -5.69
CA GLY A 92 -14.73 3.31 -5.97
C GLY A 92 -16.01 2.56 -6.38
N GLY A 93 -17.15 3.25 -6.33
CA GLY A 93 -18.47 2.72 -6.69
C GLY A 93 -19.24 2.07 -5.52
N ARG A 94 -20.54 1.77 -5.74
CA ARG A 94 -21.44 1.11 -4.77
C ARG A 94 -21.14 -0.37 -4.59
N THR A 95 -19.87 -0.73 -4.47
CA THR A 95 -19.46 -2.12 -4.30
C THR A 95 -19.86 -2.54 -2.89
N ARG A 96 -20.85 -3.42 -2.76
CA ARG A 96 -21.24 -3.98 -1.45
C ARG A 96 -19.99 -4.55 -0.78
N ARG A 97 -19.80 -4.24 0.50
CA ARG A 97 -18.69 -4.75 1.33
C ARG A 97 -18.87 -6.25 1.50
N ASN A 98 -18.44 -7.02 0.48
CA ASN A 98 -18.51 -8.46 0.50
C ASN A 98 -17.31 -8.97 1.31
N SER A 99 -17.57 -9.61 2.44
CA SER A 99 -16.63 -9.76 3.57
C SER A 99 -15.25 -10.30 3.21
N ARG A 100 -15.14 -11.18 2.21
CA ARG A 100 -13.85 -11.76 1.77
C ARG A 100 -13.03 -10.85 0.84
N ARG A 101 -13.68 -10.14 -0.11
CA ARG A 101 -12.97 -9.20 -1.01
C ARG A 101 -12.65 -7.89 -0.30
N SER A 102 -13.54 -7.44 0.61
CA SER A 102 -13.39 -6.16 1.30
C SER A 102 -12.13 -6.07 2.17
N GLN A 103 -11.69 -7.17 2.79
CA GLN A 103 -10.49 -7.14 3.64
C GLN A 103 -9.17 -6.87 2.89
N THR A 104 -9.16 -7.04 1.56
CA THR A 104 -7.98 -6.79 0.72
C THR A 104 -8.05 -5.47 -0.03
N SER A 105 -9.23 -4.85 -0.10
CA SER A 105 -9.48 -3.68 -0.93
C SER A 105 -9.81 -2.43 -0.13
N TRP A 106 -10.12 -2.55 1.16
CA TRP A 106 -10.44 -1.43 2.04
C TRP A 106 -9.28 -1.22 3.01
N PHE A 107 -8.84 0.02 3.13
CA PHE A 107 -7.80 0.45 4.05
C PHE A 107 -8.37 1.50 4.99
N ASP A 108 -8.56 1.11 6.24
CA ASP A 108 -9.09 1.97 7.28
C ASP A 108 -7.94 2.58 8.08
N PHE A 109 -7.95 3.91 8.22
CA PHE A 109 -7.01 4.69 9.00
C PHE A 109 -7.73 5.17 10.27
N PRO A 110 -7.13 4.96 11.47
CA PRO A 110 -7.77 5.32 12.72
C PRO A 110 -7.98 6.84 12.85
N ALA A 111 -8.85 7.26 13.77
CA ALA A 111 -9.00 8.67 14.12
C ALA A 111 -7.64 9.30 14.48
N LYS A 112 -7.49 10.59 14.20
CA LYS A 112 -6.25 11.37 14.40
C LYS A 112 -5.05 10.95 13.53
N THR A 113 -5.25 10.11 12.51
CA THR A 113 -4.18 9.82 11.53
C THR A 113 -3.84 11.06 10.71
N PHE A 114 -4.86 11.81 10.30
CA PHE A 114 -4.74 13.04 9.53
C PHE A 114 -5.25 14.24 10.34
N PRO A 115 -4.88 15.49 9.97
CA PRO A 115 -5.40 16.69 10.61
C PRO A 115 -6.94 16.72 10.63
N GLU A 116 -7.50 17.03 11.80
CA GLU A 116 -8.94 17.18 11.98
C GLU A 116 -9.46 18.36 11.16
N LYS A 117 -10.58 18.14 10.47
CA LYS A 117 -11.25 19.19 9.67
C LYS A 117 -12.74 18.90 9.70
N SER A 118 -13.56 19.90 9.94
CA SER A 118 -15.00 19.71 10.02
C SER A 118 -15.59 19.16 8.71
N GLY A 119 -16.62 18.33 8.84
CA GLY A 119 -17.35 17.76 7.71
C GLY A 119 -16.78 16.45 7.16
N TRP A 120 -17.55 15.86 6.26
CA TRP A 120 -17.17 14.68 5.49
C TRP A 120 -16.53 15.12 4.17
N ARG A 121 -15.41 14.50 3.79
CA ARG A 121 -14.71 14.80 2.54
C ARG A 121 -14.49 13.52 1.75
N SER A 122 -14.73 13.57 0.45
CA SER A 122 -14.50 12.47 -0.46
C SER A 122 -13.68 12.93 -1.66
N ALA A 123 -12.78 12.07 -2.13
CA ALA A 123 -11.97 12.31 -3.32
C ALA A 123 -11.67 11.00 -4.04
N GLU A 124 -11.27 11.10 -5.31
CA GLU A 124 -10.90 9.95 -6.13
C GLU A 124 -9.55 10.19 -6.80
N ALA A 125 -8.68 9.18 -6.78
CA ALA A 125 -7.43 9.20 -7.52
C ALA A 125 -7.38 8.02 -8.51
N ILE A 126 -6.70 8.23 -9.65
CA ILE A 126 -6.47 7.17 -10.63
C ILE A 126 -5.42 6.21 -10.08
N VAL A 127 -5.70 4.91 -10.14
CA VAL A 127 -4.72 3.88 -9.80
C VAL A 127 -3.83 3.64 -11.02
N PRO A 128 -2.50 3.72 -10.88
CA PRO A 128 -1.60 3.55 -12.01
C PRO A 128 -1.64 2.12 -12.53
N LEU A 129 -1.48 1.97 -13.85
CA LEU A 129 -1.35 0.66 -14.47
C LEU A 129 0.07 0.13 -14.24
N VAL A 130 0.17 -1.13 -13.84
CA VAL A 130 1.45 -1.84 -13.80
C VAL A 130 1.91 -2.12 -15.23
N PRO A 131 3.10 -1.63 -15.66
CA PRO A 131 3.65 -1.87 -16.98
C PRO A 131 3.77 -3.37 -17.25
N LEU A 132 3.52 -3.79 -18.50
CA LEU A 132 3.48 -5.20 -18.85
C LEU A 132 4.79 -5.94 -18.51
N SER A 133 5.93 -5.29 -18.70
CA SER A 133 7.26 -5.80 -18.37
C SER A 133 7.49 -6.05 -16.88
N LEU A 134 6.76 -5.34 -16.01
CA LEU A 134 6.87 -5.42 -14.56
C LEU A 134 5.74 -6.21 -13.91
N ARG A 135 4.78 -6.72 -14.70
CA ARG A 135 3.67 -7.48 -14.15
C ARG A 135 4.15 -8.80 -13.57
N PRO A 136 3.74 -9.13 -12.34
CA PRO A 136 4.04 -10.43 -11.76
C PRO A 136 3.34 -11.53 -12.55
N LYS A 137 3.91 -12.74 -12.56
CA LYS A 137 3.30 -13.93 -13.18
C LYS A 137 1.96 -14.34 -12.55
N ARG A 138 1.67 -13.86 -11.33
CA ARG A 138 0.45 -14.15 -10.58
C ARG A 138 -0.59 -13.04 -10.80
N ALA A 139 -1.84 -13.31 -10.46
CA ALA A 139 -2.93 -12.33 -10.58
C ALA A 139 -2.62 -11.02 -9.81
N LEU A 140 -2.88 -9.87 -10.45
CA LEU A 140 -2.69 -8.53 -9.88
C LEU A 140 -3.52 -8.28 -8.62
N GLU A 141 -4.62 -9.04 -8.44
CA GLU A 141 -5.46 -9.00 -7.23
C GLU A 141 -4.69 -9.28 -5.93
N ALA A 142 -3.54 -9.97 -6.01
CA ALA A 142 -2.69 -10.29 -4.88
C ALA A 142 -1.67 -9.18 -4.54
N TYR A 143 -1.71 -8.07 -5.27
CA TYR A 143 -0.78 -6.96 -5.17
C TYR A 143 -1.52 -5.64 -4.96
N HIS A 144 -0.78 -4.66 -4.45
CA HIS A 144 -1.27 -3.33 -4.15
C HIS A 144 -0.31 -2.31 -4.74
N ILE A 145 -0.80 -1.10 -4.96
CA ILE A 145 0.02 0.00 -5.44
C ILE A 145 -0.02 1.10 -4.41
N LEU A 146 1.15 1.51 -3.93
CA LEU A 146 1.36 2.75 -3.18
C LEU A 146 1.81 3.80 -4.18
N PHE A 147 1.14 4.95 -4.22
CA PHE A 147 1.39 5.99 -5.21
C PHE A 147 1.15 7.39 -4.65
N GLU A 148 1.81 8.39 -5.23
CA GLU A 148 1.52 9.80 -4.93
C GLU A 148 0.17 10.16 -5.57
N ALA A 149 -0.79 10.52 -4.73
CA ALA A 149 -2.18 10.67 -5.12
C ALA A 149 -2.45 12.08 -5.62
N ASP A 150 -2.78 12.22 -6.91
CA ASP A 150 -3.44 13.42 -7.40
C ASP A 150 -4.95 13.22 -7.38
N TRP A 151 -5.59 13.80 -6.37
CA TRP A 151 -7.04 13.75 -6.14
C TRP A 151 -7.87 14.53 -7.16
N ARG A 152 -7.22 15.23 -8.11
CA ARG A 152 -7.86 15.86 -9.27
C ARG A 152 -7.92 14.92 -10.48
N LYS A 153 -7.64 13.63 -10.28
CA LYS A 153 -7.62 12.58 -11.31
C LYS A 153 -6.51 12.79 -12.36
N ALA A 154 -5.36 13.32 -11.95
CA ALA A 154 -4.17 13.27 -12.79
C ALA A 154 -3.46 11.91 -12.68
N PRO A 155 -2.70 11.49 -13.70
CA PRO A 155 -1.85 10.31 -13.61
C PRO A 155 -0.84 10.45 -12.47
N PRO A 156 -0.69 9.44 -11.60
CA PRO A 156 0.18 9.55 -10.43
C PRO A 156 1.67 9.50 -10.79
N ILE A 157 2.52 9.75 -9.80
CA ILE A 157 3.98 9.77 -9.94
C ILE A 157 4.61 8.66 -9.07
N ASP A 158 5.67 8.03 -9.58
CA ASP A 158 6.54 7.03 -8.94
C ASP A 158 5.87 5.87 -8.17
N PRO A 159 4.90 5.14 -8.77
CA PRO A 159 4.22 4.04 -8.09
C PRO A 159 5.13 2.88 -7.65
N PHE A 160 4.83 2.33 -6.46
CA PHE A 160 5.40 1.08 -5.96
C PHE A 160 4.38 -0.06 -6.04
N LEU A 161 4.77 -1.18 -6.65
CA LEU A 161 4.02 -2.42 -6.56
C LEU A 161 4.39 -3.12 -5.26
N LEU A 162 3.40 -3.31 -4.40
CA LEU A 162 3.53 -3.91 -3.10
C LEU A 162 2.92 -5.30 -3.07
N LYS A 163 3.54 -6.18 -2.29
CA LYS A 163 2.97 -7.46 -1.91
C LYS A 163 2.85 -7.53 -0.40
N ARG A 164 1.63 -7.74 0.09
CA ARG A 164 1.36 -7.90 1.52
C ARG A 164 2.08 -9.13 2.07
N LEU A 165 2.87 -8.96 3.12
CA LEU A 165 3.60 -10.06 3.77
C LEU A 165 2.83 -10.66 4.94
N SER A 166 2.07 -9.83 5.67
CA SER A 166 1.26 -10.23 6.82
C SER A 166 -0.19 -9.78 6.69
N THR A 167 -1.12 -10.63 7.12
CA THR A 167 -2.57 -10.29 7.17
C THR A 167 -2.90 -9.37 8.34
N HIS A 168 -2.06 -9.38 9.40
CA HIS A 168 -2.34 -8.67 10.66
C HIS A 168 -1.43 -7.48 10.92
N ALA A 169 -0.29 -7.38 10.22
CA ALA A 169 0.66 -6.29 10.36
C ALA A 169 0.77 -5.44 9.09
N ASP A 170 1.18 -4.19 9.25
CA ASP A 170 1.54 -3.27 8.17
C ASP A 170 2.94 -3.59 7.63
N LEU A 171 3.08 -4.76 6.99
CA LEU A 171 4.34 -5.22 6.40
C LEU A 171 4.15 -5.57 4.93
N TRP A 172 4.90 -4.86 4.08
CA TRP A 172 4.77 -4.92 2.64
C TRP A 172 6.14 -5.07 1.99
N LEU A 173 6.24 -6.00 1.06
CA LEU A 173 7.40 -6.12 0.18
C LEU A 173 7.22 -5.20 -1.01
N VAL A 174 8.20 -4.34 -1.27
CA VAL A 174 8.30 -3.61 -2.55
C VAL A 174 8.79 -4.60 -3.60
N VAL A 175 7.93 -4.88 -4.59
CA VAL A 175 8.19 -5.83 -5.68
C VAL A 175 8.89 -5.12 -6.83
N CYS A 176 8.41 -3.94 -7.19
CA CYS A 176 9.05 -3.05 -8.15
C CYS A 176 8.58 -1.61 -7.92
N ALA A 177 9.36 -0.68 -8.46
CA ALA A 177 9.01 0.71 -8.64
C ALA A 177 9.11 1.03 -10.13
N TRP A 178 8.31 1.97 -10.62
CA TRP A 178 8.43 2.45 -12.00
C TRP A 178 7.99 3.88 -12.12
N ASP A 179 8.55 4.54 -13.14
CA ASP A 179 8.14 5.86 -13.54
C ASP A 179 7.18 5.71 -14.73
N LEU A 180 6.06 6.42 -14.71
CA LEU A 180 5.16 6.46 -15.86
C LEU A 180 5.78 7.32 -16.95
N THR A 181 5.90 6.78 -18.15
CA THR A 181 6.25 7.57 -19.34
C THR A 181 5.14 8.56 -19.69
N GLU A 182 5.44 9.60 -20.47
CA GLU A 182 4.42 10.55 -20.93
C GLU A 182 3.27 9.87 -21.69
N VAL A 183 3.59 8.84 -22.48
CA VAL A 183 2.60 8.03 -23.20
C VAL A 183 1.68 7.29 -22.22
N GLU A 184 2.24 6.64 -21.20
CA GLU A 184 1.44 5.93 -20.20
C GLU A 184 0.57 6.88 -19.39
N ARG A 185 1.08 8.08 -19.05
CA ARG A 185 0.31 9.13 -18.40
C ARG A 185 -0.86 9.59 -19.27
N ALA A 186 -0.63 9.84 -20.56
CA ALA A 186 -1.69 10.23 -21.50
C ALA A 186 -2.79 9.16 -21.62
N VAL A 187 -2.40 7.89 -21.72
CA VAL A 187 -3.35 6.76 -21.77
C VAL A 187 -4.16 6.64 -20.47
N LEU A 188 -3.52 6.88 -19.31
CA LEU A 188 -4.21 6.85 -18.01
C LEU A 188 -5.20 8.01 -17.85
N ALA A 189 -4.87 9.21 -18.32
CA ALA A 189 -5.76 10.36 -18.27
C ALA A 189 -7.06 10.15 -19.06
N GLY A 190 -7.00 9.43 -20.18
CA GLY A 190 -8.18 9.05 -20.98
C GLY A 190 -9.04 7.91 -20.41
N ARG A 191 -8.67 7.36 -19.24
CA ARG A 191 -9.38 6.22 -18.60
C ARG A 191 -10.49 6.65 -17.64
N VAL A 192 -10.63 7.95 -17.41
CA VAL A 192 -11.60 8.59 -16.49
C VAL A 192 -12.92 8.86 -17.18
#